data_AF-A0A7W1JCD3-F1
#
_entry.id   AF-A0A7W1JCD3-F1
#
_cell.length_a   1.000
_cell.length_b   1.000
_cell.length_c   1.000
_cell.angle_alpha   90.00
_cell.angle_beta   90.00
_cell.angle_gamma   90.00
#
_symmetry.space_group_name_H-M   'P 1'
#
loop_
_entity.id
_entity.type
_entity.pdbx_description
1 polymer ?
#
loop_
_entity_poly.entity_id
_entity_poly.type
_entity_poly.pdbx_seq_one_letter_code
_entity_poly.pdbx_strand_id
1 'polypeptide(L)' 'MEITKTDSLKEQLMVSDPEFRELAREHGRYEERLHELSALAYPSDEEQLEEVTLKKKKLAVKDQMHAIVLRHQRSESTAH' A
#
# COMPACT_ATOMS: atom_id res chain seq x y z
N MET A 1 7.56 10.63 -16.49
CA MET A 1 6.16 10.25 -16.80
C MET A 1 5.82 8.79 -16.43
N GLU A 2 6.57 8.11 -15.55
CA GLU A 2 6.24 6.71 -15.16
C GLU A 2 5.29 6.59 -13.96
N ILE A 3 5.22 7.65 -13.14
CA ILE A 3 4.30 7.72 -11.99
C ILE A 3 2.84 7.63 -12.47
N THR A 4 2.50 8.27 -13.59
CA THR A 4 1.14 8.28 -14.15
C THR A 4 0.71 6.91 -14.68
N LYS A 5 1.62 6.16 -15.32
CA LYS A 5 1.29 4.82 -15.84
C LYS A 5 1.02 3.82 -14.73
N THR A 6 1.77 3.95 -13.63
CA THR A 6 1.54 3.14 -12.43
C THR A 6 0.23 3.53 -11.77
N ASP A 7 -0.08 4.82 -11.66
CA ASP A 7 -1.35 5.30 -11.08
C ASP A 7 -2.57 4.81 -11.85
N SER A 8 -2.57 4.90 -13.19
CA SER A 8 -3.67 4.39 -14.01
C SER A 8 -3.86 2.87 -13.90
N LEU A 9 -2.77 2.11 -13.77
CA LEU A 9 -2.85 0.66 -13.50
C LEU A 9 -3.43 0.38 -12.13
N LYS A 10 -3.04 1.15 -11.10
CA LYS A 10 -3.60 1.03 -9.76
C LYS A 10 -5.10 1.35 -9.75
N GLU A 11 -5.54 2.39 -10.46
CA GLU A 11 -6.96 2.71 -10.59
C GLU A 11 -7.76 1.57 -11.23
N GLN A 12 -7.24 0.98 -12.31
CA GLN A 12 -7.87 -0.20 -12.93
C GLN A 12 -7.91 -1.39 -11.98
N LEU A 13 -6.82 -1.65 -11.25
CA LEU A 13 -6.76 -2.72 -10.24
C LEU A 13 -7.70 -2.46 -9.07
N MET A 14 -7.89 -1.21 -8.63
CA MET A 14 -8.87 -0.89 -7.58
C MET A 14 -10.31 -1.23 -7.97
N VAL A 15 -10.61 -1.28 -9.28
CA VAL A 15 -11.94 -1.64 -9.79
C VAL A 15 -12.03 -3.12 -10.12
N SER A 16 -11.02 -3.67 -10.79
CA SER A 16 -11.01 -5.04 -11.29
C SER A 16 -10.58 -6.08 -10.24
N ASP A 17 -9.77 -5.68 -9.24
CA ASP A 17 -9.18 -6.57 -8.26
C ASP A 17 -9.60 -6.18 -6.81
N PRO A 18 -10.45 -6.99 -6.16
CA PRO A 18 -10.92 -6.70 -4.80
C PRO A 18 -9.81 -6.82 -3.75
N GLU A 19 -8.77 -7.62 -3.98
CA GLU A 19 -7.63 -7.78 -3.07
C GLU A 19 -6.79 -6.50 -3.05
N PHE A 20 -6.51 -5.91 -4.22
CA PHE A 20 -5.83 -4.63 -4.35
C PHE A 20 -6.61 -3.52 -3.64
N ARG A 21 -7.94 -3.53 -3.76
CA ARG A 21 -8.81 -2.55 -3.08
C ARG A 21 -8.71 -2.65 -1.56
N GLU A 22 -8.68 -3.86 -1.02
CA GLU A 22 -8.55 -4.06 0.42
C GLU A 22 -7.15 -3.67 0.92
N LEU A 23 -6.10 -4.02 0.17
CA LEU A 23 -4.73 -3.59 0.45
C LEU A 23 -4.61 -2.05 0.44
N ALA A 24 -5.23 -1.37 -0.52
CA ALA A 24 -5.24 0.10 -0.57
C ALA A 24 -5.95 0.72 0.65
N ARG A 25 -7.04 0.11 1.13
CA ARG A 25 -7.71 0.53 2.38
C ARG A 25 -6.82 0.30 3.59
N GLU A 26 -6.17 -0.85 3.66
CA GLU A 26 -5.27 -1.19 4.77
C GLU A 26 -4.06 -0.25 4.82
N HIS A 27 -3.48 0.06 3.66
CA HIS A 27 -2.42 1.06 3.51
C HIS A 27 -2.86 2.43 4.06
N GLY A 28 -4.07 2.88 3.70
CA GLY A 28 -4.64 4.13 4.22
C GLY A 28 -4.81 4.13 5.74
N ARG A 29 -5.31 3.03 6.31
CA ARG A 29 -5.44 2.87 7.77
C ARG A 29 -4.08 2.91 8.48
N TYR A 30 -3.07 2.23 7.94
CA TYR A 30 -1.72 2.27 8.50
C TYR A 30 -1.10 3.65 8.37
N GLU A 31 -1.35 4.37 7.28
CA GLU A 31 -0.87 5.73 7.10
C GLU A 31 -1.49 6.71 8.09
N GLU A 32 -2.81 6.64 8.30
CA GLU A 32 -3.52 7.44 9.29
C GLU A 32 -2.97 7.16 10.70
N ARG A 33 -2.85 5.88 11.08
CA ARG A 33 -2.31 5.50 12.39
C ARG A 33 -0.85 5.94 12.59
N LEU A 34 -0.02 5.80 11.55
CA LEU A 34 1.35 6.31 11.58
C LEU A 34 1.39 7.83 11.71
N HIS A 35 0.45 8.54 11.09
CA HIS A 35 0.34 9.99 11.19
C HIS A 35 -0.04 10.40 12.62
N GLU A 36 -0.99 9.72 13.25
CA GLU A 36 -1.34 9.93 14.67
C GLU A 36 -0.13 9.74 15.58
N LEU A 37 0.59 8.62 15.43
CA LEU A 37 1.77 8.32 16.25
C LEU A 37 2.91 9.32 16.00
N SER A 38 3.14 9.69 14.75
CA SER A 38 4.17 10.67 14.38
C SER A 38 3.81 12.11 14.77
N ALA A 39 2.52 12.40 15.00
CA ALA A 39 2.06 13.69 15.50
C ALA A 39 2.23 13.83 17.02
N LEU A 40 2.47 12.73 17.74
CA LEU A 40 2.80 12.77 19.15
C LEU A 40 4.20 13.38 19.34
N ALA A 41 4.29 14.43 20.16
CA ALA A 41 5.56 15.08 20.46
C ALA A 41 6.51 14.21 21.30
N TYR A 42 5.95 13.30 22.10
CA TYR A 42 6.67 12.39 22.98
C TYR A 42 6.00 11.00 22.97
N PRO A 43 6.23 10.19 21.92
CA PRO A 43 5.73 8.83 21.88
C PRO A 43 6.47 7.97 22.92
N SER A 44 5.72 7.13 23.62
CA SER A 44 6.24 6.11 24.55
C SER A 44 6.95 4.99 23.79
N ASP A 45 7.76 4.17 24.46
CA ASP A 45 8.44 3.02 23.84
C ASP A 45 7.48 2.09 23.09
N GLU A 46 6.28 1.87 23.65
CA GLU A 46 5.22 1.08 23.00
C GLU A 46 4.73 1.74 21.70
N GLU A 47 4.56 3.05 21.70
CA GLU A 47 4.09 3.83 20.54
C GLU A 47 5.17 3.89 19.44
N GLN A 48 6.44 4.00 19.81
CA GLN A 48 7.56 3.90 18.87
C GLN A 48 7.67 2.50 18.25
N LEU A 49 7.48 1.44 19.05
CA LEU A 49 7.47 0.07 18.56
C LEU A 49 6.28 -0.18 17.62
N GLU A 50 5.09 0.35 17.98
CA GLU A 50 3.90 0.34 17.13
C GLU A 50 4.18 1.05 15.80
N GLU A 51 4.79 2.25 15.83
CA GLU A 51 5.15 3.00 14.62
C GLU A 51 6.08 2.20 13.69
N VAL A 52 7.15 1.60 14.25
CA VAL A 52 8.08 0.77 13.47
C VAL A 52 7.37 -0.45 12.89
N THR A 53 6.48 -1.08 13.65
CA THR A 53 5.68 -2.23 13.21
C THR A 53 4.72 -1.84 12.10
N LEU A 54 4.04 -0.69 12.22
CA LEU A 54 3.13 -0.16 11.21
C LEU A 54 3.88 0.25 9.93
N LYS A 55 5.07 0.85 10.03
CA LYS A 55 5.94 1.12 8.87
C LYS A 55 6.29 -0.16 8.12
N LYS A 56 6.63 -1.24 8.82
CA LYS A 56 6.89 -2.55 8.21
C LYS A 56 5.64 -3.14 7.55
N LYS A 57 4.49 -3.09 8.21
CA LYS A 57 3.21 -3.54 7.64
C LYS A 57 2.84 -2.75 6.39
N LYS A 58 2.96 -1.42 6.44
CA LYS A 58 2.74 -0.52 5.29
C LYS A 58 3.66 -0.88 4.12
N LEU A 59 4.94 -1.17 4.39
CA LEU A 59 5.88 -1.63 3.37
C LEU A 59 5.44 -2.97 2.76
N ALA A 60 5.05 -3.94 3.59
CA ALA A 60 4.56 -5.24 3.12
C ALA A 60 3.30 -5.09 2.26
N VAL A 61 2.34 -4.25 2.65
CA VAL A 61 1.14 -3.96 1.85
C VAL A 61 1.52 -3.33 0.51
N LYS A 62 2.46 -2.38 0.50
CA LYS A 62 2.97 -1.79 -0.74
C LYS A 62 3.64 -2.85 -1.63
N ASP A 63 4.42 -3.76 -1.07
CA ASP A 63 5.05 -4.85 -1.81
C ASP A 63 4.00 -5.82 -2.39
N GLN A 64 2.93 -6.12 -1.64
CA GLN A 64 1.81 -6.92 -2.14
C GLN A 64 1.08 -6.21 -3.29
N MET A 65 0.79 -4.91 -3.16
CA MET A 65 0.20 -4.12 -4.24
C MET A 65 1.08 -4.14 -5.49
N HIS A 66 2.41 -4.01 -5.34
CA HIS A 66 3.35 -4.12 -6.45
C HIS A 66 3.34 -5.52 -7.09
N ALA A 67 3.27 -6.59 -6.30
CA ALA A 67 3.18 -7.95 -6.81
C ALA A 67 1.91 -8.19 -7.65
N ILE A 68 0.77 -7.64 -7.21
CA ILE A 68 -0.49 -7.68 -7.96
C ILE A 68 -0.35 -6.94 -9.29
N VAL A 69 0.21 -5.72 -9.27
CA VAL A 69 0.47 -4.93 -10.49
C VAL A 69 1.34 -5.71 -11.47
N LEU A 70 2.44 -6.30 -11.01
CA LEU A 70 3.35 -7.09 -11.84
C LEU A 70 2.66 -8.33 -12.43
N ARG A 71 1.85 -9.02 -11.62
CA ARG A 71 1.07 -10.19 -12.06
C ARG A 71 0.10 -9.78 -13.17
N HIS A 72 -0.64 -8.69 -12.99
CA HIS A 72 -1.58 -8.19 -14.00
C HIS A 72 -0.88 -7.72 -15.27
N GLN A 73 0.23 -6.98 -15.16
CA GLN A 73 1.03 -6.59 -16.32
C GLN A 73 1.48 -7.81 -17.15
N ARG A 74 1.86 -8.89 -16.47
CA ARG A 74 2.28 -10.13 -17.12
C ARG A 74 1.10 -10.86 -17.78
N SER A 75 -0.04 -10.95 -17.10
CA SER A 75 -1.26 -11.56 -17.64
C SER A 75 -1.82 -10.80 -18.85
N GLU A 76 -1.88 -9.47 -18.79
CA GLU A 76 -2.31 -8.60 -19.90
C GLU A 76 -1.38 -8.73 -21.12
N SER A 77 -0.06 -8.83 -20.89
CA SER A 77 0.93 -8.98 -21.97
C SER A 77 0.88 -10.35 -22.67
N THR A 78 0.36 -11.39 -22.00
CA THR A 78 0.18 -12.73 -22.58
C THR A 78 -1.14 -12.92 -23.34
N ALA A 79 -2.06 -11.97 -23.24
CA ALA A 79 -3.38 -12.03 -23.87
C ALA A 79 -3.47 -11.28 -25.21
N HIS A 80 -2.35 -10.73 -25.71
CA HIS A 80 -2.28 -10.03 -27.00
C HIS A 80 -1.53 -10.83 -28.07
#